data_AF-A0A8C7Z598-F1
#
_entry.id   AF-A0A8C7Z598-F1
#
_cell.length_a   1.000
_cell.length_b   1.000
_cell.length_c   1.000
_cell.angle_alpha   90.00
_cell.angle_beta   90.00
_cell.angle_gamma   90.00
#
_symmetry.space_group_name_H-M   'P 1'
#
loop_
_entity.id
_entity.type
_entity.pdbx_description
1 polymer ?
#
loop_
_entity_poly.entity_id
_entity_poly.type
_entity_poly.pdbx_seq_one_letter_code
_entity_poly.pdbx_strand_id
1 'polypeptide(L)'
;MKHIPGADPELVLLSHYYDELDRIALSHMTRTEINELLVKLGFYKKEKQEDEVPEEFRFSPAKDSPFKDEPQHKVSTSEAKAEAEHTDL
;
A
#
# COMPACT_ATOMS: atom_id res chain seq x y z
N MET A 1 5.92 7.43 -4.82
CA MET A 1 4.84 8.37 -5.18
C MET A 1 5.10 8.86 -6.60
N LYS A 2 4.10 8.85 -7.49
CA LYS A 2 4.26 9.36 -8.85
C LYS A 2 4.21 10.89 -8.80
N HIS A 3 5.34 11.54 -9.03
CA HIS A 3 5.43 12.99 -9.07
C HIS A 3 5.22 13.48 -10.51
N ILE A 4 4.22 14.33 -10.73
CA ILE A 4 3.95 14.94 -12.03
C ILE A 4 4.23 16.45 -11.90
N PRO A 5 5.27 17.00 -12.54
CA PRO A 5 5.65 18.40 -12.36
C PRO A 5 4.58 19.34 -12.89
N GLY A 6 4.16 20.32 -12.08
CA GLY A 6 3.23 21.38 -12.46
C GLY A 6 1.74 20.99 -12.51
N ALA A 7 1.39 19.75 -12.19
CA ALA A 7 0.02 19.32 -12.04
C ALA A 7 -0.48 19.53 -10.61
N ASP A 8 -1.77 19.85 -10.47
CA ASP A 8 -2.43 19.89 -9.17
C ASP A 8 -2.36 18.50 -8.50
N PRO A 9 -2.17 18.44 -7.16
CA PRO A 9 -2.18 17.18 -6.45
C PRO A 9 -3.57 16.54 -6.50
N GLU A 10 -3.62 15.28 -6.95
CA GLU A 10 -4.83 14.47 -7.05
C GLU A 10 -4.64 13.13 -6.35
N LEU A 11 -5.70 12.62 -5.72
CA LEU A 11 -5.82 11.23 -5.31
C LEU A 11 -6.54 10.48 -6.43
N VAL A 12 -5.84 9.56 -7.08
CA VAL A 12 -6.40 8.69 -8.12
C VAL A 12 -6.66 7.32 -7.50
N LEU A 13 -7.92 6.88 -7.49
CA LEU A 13 -8.30 5.57 -7.02
C LEU A 13 -8.22 4.58 -8.17
N LEU A 14 -7.42 3.54 -8.00
CA LEU A 14 -7.23 2.50 -9.00
C LEU A 14 -7.88 1.20 -8.55
N SER A 15 -8.49 0.51 -9.50
CA SER A 15 -8.86 -0.89 -9.36
C SER A 15 -7.60 -1.73 -9.26
N HIS A 16 -7.77 -2.97 -8.85
CA HIS A 16 -6.68 -3.94 -8.90
C HIS A 16 -6.07 -4.12 -10.30
N TYR A 17 -6.88 -3.93 -11.35
CA TYR A 17 -6.45 -4.06 -12.74
C TYR A 17 -5.90 -2.74 -13.32
N TYR A 18 -5.60 -1.77 -12.44
CA TYR A 18 -5.13 -0.43 -12.80
C TYR A 18 -6.15 0.42 -13.57
N ASP A 19 -7.42 0.03 -13.56
CA ASP A 19 -8.49 0.88 -14.07
C ASP A 19 -8.72 2.05 -13.12
N GLU A 20 -8.86 3.25 -13.66
CA GLU A 20 -9.20 4.42 -12.88
C GLU A 20 -10.67 4.34 -12.43
N LEU A 21 -10.87 4.31 -11.12
CA LEU A 21 -12.20 4.28 -10.50
C LEU A 21 -12.71 5.69 -10.22
N ASP A 22 -11.84 6.55 -9.69
CA ASP A 22 -12.19 7.93 -9.33
C ASP A 22 -10.94 8.83 -9.27
N ARG A 23 -11.16 10.14 -9.38
CA ARG A 23 -10.14 11.19 -9.19
C ARG A 23 -10.65 12.29 -8.28
N ILE A 24 -9.91 12.55 -7.21
CA ILE A 24 -10.27 13.54 -6.20
C ILE A 24 -9.18 14.61 -6.13
N ALA A 25 -9.53 15.86 -6.40
CA ALA A 25 -8.62 16.99 -6.30
C ALA A 25 -8.26 17.28 -4.83
N LEU A 26 -6.96 17.36 -4.53
CA LEU A 26 -6.48 17.58 -3.16
C LEU A 26 -6.11 19.04 -2.88
N SER A 27 -6.00 19.89 -3.90
CA SER A 27 -5.54 21.29 -3.79
C SER A 27 -6.32 22.14 -2.79
N HIS A 28 -7.58 21.79 -2.51
CA HIS A 28 -8.45 22.51 -1.59
C HIS A 28 -8.62 21.82 -0.23
N MET A 29 -7.96 20.68 -0.01
CA MET A 29 -8.10 19.89 1.21
C MET A 29 -6.88 20.03 2.10
N THR A 30 -7.12 20.10 3.40
CA THR A 30 -6.09 20.00 4.42
C THR A 30 -5.64 18.56 4.62
N ARG A 31 -4.45 18.38 5.19
CA ARG A 31 -3.94 17.04 5.56
C ARG A 31 -4.93 16.26 6.43
N THR A 32 -5.66 16.92 7.32
CA THR A 32 -6.65 16.28 8.20
C THR A 32 -7.82 15.74 7.38
N GLU A 33 -8.39 16.56 6.48
CA GLU A 33 -9.49 16.15 5.61
C GLU A 33 -9.09 15.03 4.66
N ILE A 34 -7.85 15.07 4.14
CA ILE A 34 -7.30 14.01 3.30
C ILE A 34 -7.20 12.69 4.09
N ASN A 35 -6.69 12.74 5.33
CA ASN A 35 -6.62 11.55 6.17
C ASN A 35 -8.01 10.99 6.49
N GLU A 36 -8.98 11.85 6.80
CA GLU A 36 -10.37 11.44 7.03
C GLU A 36 -11.00 10.81 5.78
N LEU A 37 -10.71 11.35 4.60
CA LEU A 37 -11.15 10.78 3.32
C LEU A 37 -10.59 9.36 3.14
N LEU A 38 -9.28 9.16 3.35
CA LEU A 38 -8.66 7.84 3.23
C LEU A 38 -9.29 6.81 4.19
N VAL A 39 -9.58 7.21 5.43
CA VAL A 39 -10.28 6.34 6.40
C VAL A 39 -11.70 6.01 5.93
N LYS A 40 -12.44 6.99 5.41
CA LYS A 40 -13.80 6.77 4.85
C LYS A 40 -13.79 5.84 3.64
N LEU A 41 -12.73 5.90 2.84
CA LEU A 41 -12.51 4.99 1.71
C LEU A 41 -12.09 3.57 2.17
N GLY A 42 -11.81 3.38 3.46
CA GLY A 42 -11.45 2.09 4.03
C GLY A 42 -9.95 1.81 4.06
N PHE A 43 -9.08 2.80 3.81
CA PHE A 43 -7.64 2.58 3.91
C PHE A 43 -7.20 2.52 5.38
N TYR A 44 -6.40 1.49 5.69
CA TYR A 44 -5.77 1.37 7.00
C TYR A 44 -4.50 2.23 7.09
N LYS A 45 -4.37 2.97 8.20
CA LYS A 45 -3.18 3.78 8.49
C LYS A 45 -2.32 3.06 9.52
N LYS A 46 -1.11 2.69 9.12
CA LYS A 46 -0.08 2.17 10.03
C LYS A 46 0.53 3.28 10.89
N GLU A 47 0.99 2.94 12.10
CA GLU A 47 1.72 3.88 12.94
C GLU A 47 3.15 4.07 12.45
N LYS A 48 3.83 2.97 12.11
CA LYS A 48 5.16 2.95 11.51
C LYS A 48 5.14 2.23 10.16
N GLN A 49 6.15 2.51 9.35
CA GLN A 49 6.26 1.89 8.04
C GLN A 49 6.50 0.37 8.14
N GLU A 50 7.16 -0.08 9.20
CA GLU A 50 7.51 -1.49 9.41
C GLU A 50 6.38 -2.30 10.05
N ASP A 51 5.37 -1.65 10.61
CA ASP A 51 4.26 -2.34 11.27
C ASP A 51 3.49 -3.23 10.30
N GLU A 52 2.98 -4.34 10.82
CA GLU A 52 2.12 -5.24 10.07
C GLU A 52 0.70 -4.66 9.94
N VAL A 53 0.02 -5.02 8.85
CA VAL A 53 -1.40 -4.69 8.67
C VAL A 53 -2.21 -5.80 9.35
N PRO A 54 -3.13 -5.49 10.27
CA PRO A 54 -3.98 -6.50 10.92
C PRO A 54 -4.77 -7.33 9.91
N GLU A 55 -5.08 -8.58 10.25
CA GLU A 55 -5.78 -9.51 9.34
C GLU A 55 -7.11 -8.93 8.81
N GLU A 56 -7.84 -8.21 9.67
CA GLU A 56 -9.10 -7.53 9.32
C GLU A 56 -8.94 -6.50 8.20
N PHE A 57 -7.76 -5.89 8.07
CA PHE A 57 -7.46 -4.85 7.09
C PHE A 57 -6.55 -5.33 5.96
N ARG A 58 -6.22 -6.64 5.92
CA ARG A 58 -5.22 -7.19 4.99
C ARG A 58 -5.49 -6.87 3.52
N PHE A 59 -6.76 -6.84 3.15
CA PHE A 59 -7.23 -6.54 1.80
C PHE A 59 -7.91 -5.17 1.68
N SER A 60 -8.11 -4.47 2.80
CA SER A 60 -8.73 -3.15 2.80
C SER A 60 -7.96 -2.18 1.89
N PRO A 61 -8.66 -1.35 1.09
CA PRO A 61 -10.12 -1.17 1.03
C PRO A 61 -10.87 -2.18 0.13
N ALA A 62 -10.18 -3.08 -0.57
CA ALA A 62 -10.83 -4.10 -1.36
C ALA A 62 -11.50 -5.14 -0.43
N LYS A 63 -12.68 -5.63 -0.82
CA LYS A 63 -13.43 -6.62 -0.03
C LYS A 63 -12.87 -8.03 -0.16
N ASP A 64 -12.23 -8.33 -1.29
CA ASP A 64 -11.73 -9.65 -1.63
C ASP A 64 -10.36 -9.53 -2.31
N SER A 65 -9.51 -10.53 -2.14
CA SER A 65 -8.31 -10.68 -2.95
C SER A 65 -8.72 -11.06 -4.38
N PRO A 66 -8.36 -10.27 -5.41
CA PRO A 66 -8.54 -10.67 -6.80
C PRO A 66 -7.64 -11.86 -7.15
N PHE A 67 -6.60 -12.11 -6.35
CA PHE A 67 -5.83 -13.35 -6.36
C PHE A 67 -6.54 -14.35 -5.46
N LYS A 68 -7.36 -15.23 -6.07
CA LYS A 68 -7.90 -16.41 -5.38
C LYS A 68 -6.75 -17.21 -4.75
N ASP A 69 -6.99 -17.67 -3.54
CA ASP A 69 -6.04 -18.26 -2.61
C ASP A 69 -5.04 -19.24 -3.24
N GLU A 70 -3.75 -18.88 -3.25
CA GLU A 70 -2.71 -19.87 -2.99
C GLU A 70 -2.24 -19.68 -1.53
N PRO A 71 -2.27 -20.74 -0.70
CA PRO A 71 -1.87 -20.62 0.68
C PRO A 71 -0.35 -20.59 0.76
N GLN A 72 0.24 -19.40 0.76
CA GLN A 72 1.61 -19.23 1.27
C GLN A 72 1.58 -18.51 2.62
N HIS A 73 0.99 -19.19 3.59
CA HIS A 73 1.35 -18.98 4.98
C HIS A 73 2.71 -19.66 5.21
N LYS A 74 3.64 -18.91 5.81
CA LYS A 74 4.99 -19.26 6.29
C LYS A 74 6.14 -18.88 5.36
N VAL A 75 6.67 -17.68 5.59
CA VAL A 75 8.12 -17.59 5.80
C VAL A 75 8.34 -16.93 7.15
N SER A 76 8.56 -17.79 8.14
CA SER A 76 9.02 -17.43 9.48
C SER A 76 10.28 -16.57 9.40
N THR A 77 10.32 -15.51 10.20
CA THR A 77 11.58 -14.98 10.73
C THR A 77 12.26 -16.07 11.58
N SER A 78 13.39 -16.60 11.13
CA SER A 78 14.52 -17.05 11.97
C SER A 78 15.68 -17.63 11.14
N GLU A 79 16.77 -16.86 11.04
CA GLU A 79 18.19 -17.26 11.06
C GLU A 79 18.72 -18.42 10.19
N ALA A 80 19.62 -18.09 9.24
CA ALA A 80 20.89 -18.80 9.05
C ALA A 80 21.88 -18.00 8.17
N LYS A 81 22.98 -17.61 8.81
CA LYS A 81 24.27 -17.15 8.30
C LYS A 81 24.80 -18.01 7.13
N ALA A 82 25.27 -17.37 6.06
CA ALA A 82 26.33 -17.89 5.20
C ALA A 82 27.07 -16.74 4.51
N GLU A 83 28.35 -16.59 4.86
CA GLU A 83 29.37 -15.87 4.11
C GLU A 83 29.33 -16.23 2.62
N ALA A 84 29.49 -15.23 1.76
CA ALA A 84 30.04 -15.41 0.43
C ALA A 84 30.88 -14.16 0.11
N GLU A 85 32.18 -14.28 0.37
CA GLU A 85 33.20 -13.45 -0.24
C GLU A 85 33.00 -13.41 -1.76
N HIS A 86 33.01 -12.21 -2.35
CA HIS A 86 33.20 -12.06 -3.78
C HIS A 86 34.63 -11.57 -4.02
N THR A 87 35.54 -12.55 -4.13
CA THR A 87 36.81 -12.44 -4.86
C THR A 87 36.59 -13.04 -6.25
N ASP A 88 36.83 -12.25 -7.30
CA ASP A 88 37.28 -12.71 -8.64
C ASP A 88 37.69 -11.44 -9.42
N LEU A 89 38.98 -11.10 -9.44
CA LEU A 89 40.00 -11.40 -10.48
C LEU A 89 40.17 -10.24 -11.47
#